data_AF-A0A2P1G7H1-F1
#
_entry.id   AF-A0A2P1G7H1-F1
#
_cell.length_a   1.000
_cell.length_b   1.000
_cell.length_c   1.000
_cell.angle_alpha   90.00
_cell.angle_beta   90.00
_cell.angle_gamma   90.00
#
_symmetry.space_group_name_H-M   'P 1'
#
loop_
_entity.id
_entity.type
_entity.pdbx_description
1 polymer ?
#
loop_
_entity_poly.entity_id
_entity_poly.type
_entity_poly.pdbx_seq_one_letter_code
_entity_poly.pdbx_strand_id
1 'polypeptide(L)'
;SAIRYTHRSGVMSAEVVGDVSKTLLAANEVVNAEMEATQVNEDMKIQLANVKETIVDEVCKKDAGSPTCRKSVIAYVDRCDEGDCLTLDSMKYKPLSLPNPYQLDAAFMLFRESDSNPAKNEVKCFWMRSRSNHGDYHHFVASLLKKIVVRNPESNDVDTSHR
;
A
#
# COMPACT_ATOMS: atom_id res chain seq x y z
N SER A 1 42.12 19.30 52.05
CA SER A 1 40.96 20.13 51.68
C SER A 1 40.54 19.81 50.26
N ALA A 2 39.29 19.39 50.04
CA ALA A 2 38.75 19.10 48.71
C ALA A 2 37.62 20.09 48.42
N ILE A 3 37.76 20.89 47.36
CA ILE A 3 36.80 21.91 46.94
C ILE A 3 35.75 21.24 46.04
N ARG A 4 34.48 21.28 46.45
CA ARG A 4 33.34 20.91 45.59
C ARG A 4 32.90 22.14 44.80
N TYR A 5 32.98 22.06 43.48
CA TYR A 5 32.44 23.08 42.56
C TYR A 5 31.04 22.64 42.13
N THR A 6 29.99 23.30 42.63
CA THR A 6 28.62 23.11 42.13
C THR A 6 28.30 24.22 41.15
N HIS A 7 28.31 23.91 39.85
CA HIS A 7 27.78 24.78 38.81
C HIS A 7 26.25 24.69 38.82
N ARG A 8 25.59 25.76 39.27
CA ARG A 8 24.14 25.94 39.14
C ARG A 8 23.88 26.61 37.80
N SER A 9 23.70 25.83 36.74
CA SER A 9 23.21 26.36 35.46
C SER A 9 21.69 26.48 35.52
N GLY A 10 21.20 27.71 35.67
CA GLY A 10 19.79 28.03 35.45
C GLY A 10 19.50 27.88 33.96
N VAL A 11 18.68 26.89 33.61
CA VAL A 11 18.15 26.73 32.26
C VAL A 11 17.02 27.73 32.07
N MET A 12 17.22 28.65 31.13
CA MET A 12 16.19 29.56 30.62
C MET A 12 15.09 28.76 29.91
N SER A 13 13.87 29.28 30.01
CA SER A 13 12.60 28.68 29.60
C SER A 13 12.62 27.87 28.30
N ALA A 14 12.19 26.61 28.40
CA ALA A 14 11.78 25.78 27.26
C ALA A 14 10.27 25.91 27.04
N GLU A 15 9.82 27.09 26.61
CA GLU A 15 8.46 27.28 26.08
C GLU A 15 8.58 27.63 24.60
N VAL A 16 8.80 26.61 23.78
CA VAL A 16 8.22 26.30 22.44
C VAL A 16 8.98 25.07 21.92
N VAL A 17 8.85 23.93 22.60
CA VAL A 17 9.32 22.61 22.10
C VAL A 17 8.11 21.68 22.10
N GLY A 18 7.12 22.05 21.30
CA GLY A 18 6.00 21.18 20.97
C GLY A 18 6.48 20.07 20.05
N ASP A 19 6.90 18.96 20.67
CA ASP A 19 7.00 17.59 20.14
C ASP A 19 7.57 17.37 18.73
N VAL A 20 8.69 18.03 18.42
CA VAL A 20 9.50 17.77 17.21
C VAL A 20 9.86 16.28 17.08
N SER A 21 10.05 15.59 18.22
CA SER A 21 10.33 14.16 18.29
C SER A 21 9.20 13.31 17.71
N LYS A 22 7.94 13.55 18.11
CA LYS A 22 6.77 12.83 17.57
C LYS A 22 6.56 13.12 16.09
N THR A 23 6.78 14.35 15.64
CA THR A 23 6.72 14.69 14.21
C THR A 23 7.78 13.93 13.41
N LEU A 24 9.01 13.84 13.91
CA LEU A 24 10.09 13.06 13.30
C LEU A 24 9.77 11.57 13.24
N LEU A 25 9.22 11.00 14.31
CA LEU A 25 8.81 9.59 14.35
C LEU A 25 7.71 9.29 13.34
N ALA A 26 6.67 10.13 13.28
CA ALA A 26 5.60 9.99 12.30
C ALA A 26 6.13 10.14 10.86
N ALA A 27 7.05 11.08 10.61
CA ALA A 27 7.67 11.23 9.30
C ALA A 27 8.49 9.99 8.92
N ASN A 28 9.22 9.39 9.87
CA ASN A 28 9.99 8.17 9.64
C ASN A 28 9.07 6.97 9.31
N GLU A 29 7.94 6.83 9.99
CA GLU A 29 6.94 5.80 9.67
C GLU A 29 6.36 5.97 8.27
N VAL A 30 6.06 7.22 7.85
CA VAL A 30 5.58 7.52 6.50
C VAL A 30 6.63 7.17 5.45
N VAL A 31 7.89 7.58 5.64
CA VAL A 31 8.99 7.30 4.71
C VAL A 31 9.23 5.79 4.58
N ASN A 32 9.19 5.05 5.68
CA ASN A 32 9.35 3.59 5.64
C ASN A 32 8.22 2.93 4.85
N ALA A 33 6.96 3.34 5.09
CA ALA A 33 5.81 2.81 4.36
C ALA A 33 5.88 3.11 2.85
N GLU A 34 6.42 4.27 2.45
CA GLU A 34 6.63 4.63 1.04
C GLU A 34 7.77 3.83 0.39
N MET A 35 8.86 3.57 1.13
CA MET A 35 9.93 2.68 0.68
C MET A 35 9.41 1.24 0.48
N GLU A 36 8.65 0.72 1.44
CA GLU A 36 8.08 -0.63 1.36
C GLU A 36 7.10 -0.74 0.19
N ALA A 37 6.25 0.27 -0.03
CA ALA A 37 5.38 0.32 -1.21
C ALA A 37 6.18 0.36 -2.53
N THR A 38 7.30 1.09 -2.57
CA THR A 38 8.18 1.15 -3.74
C THR A 38 8.80 -0.22 -4.03
N GLN A 39 9.26 -0.93 -3.00
CA GLN A 39 9.81 -2.28 -3.15
C GLN A 39 8.76 -3.28 -3.65
N VAL A 40 7.56 -3.27 -3.04
CA VAL A 40 6.44 -4.13 -3.47
C VAL A 40 6.09 -3.86 -4.93
N ASN A 41 6.03 -2.60 -5.33
CA ASN A 41 5.71 -2.20 -6.68
C ASN A 41 6.75 -2.71 -7.70
N GLU A 42 8.04 -2.57 -7.38
CA GLU A 42 9.12 -3.07 -8.25
C GLU A 42 9.10 -4.60 -8.35
N ASP A 43 8.93 -5.30 -7.24
CA ASP A 43 8.85 -6.76 -7.24
C ASP A 43 7.65 -7.27 -8.07
N MET A 44 6.51 -6.58 -7.99
CA MET A 44 5.33 -6.87 -8.82
C MET A 44 5.59 -6.62 -10.31
N LYS A 45 6.31 -5.54 -10.66
CA LYS A 45 6.69 -5.25 -12.05
C LYS A 45 7.66 -6.30 -12.60
N ILE A 46 8.65 -6.71 -11.81
CA ILE A 46 9.56 -7.80 -12.17
C ILE A 46 8.75 -9.08 -12.41
N GLN A 47 7.78 -9.37 -11.54
CA GLN A 47 6.93 -10.54 -11.72
C GLN A 47 6.04 -10.44 -12.97
N LEU A 48 5.56 -9.24 -13.31
CA LEU A 48 4.78 -9.02 -14.53
C LEU A 48 5.57 -9.41 -15.79
N ALA A 49 6.86 -9.10 -15.86
CA ALA A 49 7.71 -9.48 -16.99
C ALA A 49 7.72 -11.00 -17.25
N ASN A 50 7.52 -11.83 -16.21
CA ASN A 50 7.48 -13.29 -16.31
C ASN A 50 6.13 -13.83 -16.81
N VAL A 51 5.04 -13.07 -16.63
CA VAL A 51 3.66 -13.53 -16.89
C VAL A 51 2.89 -12.65 -17.87
N LYS A 52 3.54 -11.66 -18.48
CA LYS A 52 2.90 -10.61 -19.32
C LYS A 52 2.00 -11.18 -20.41
N GLU A 53 2.43 -12.26 -21.05
CA GLU A 53 1.70 -12.90 -22.15
C GLU A 53 0.48 -13.72 -21.69
N THR A 54 0.44 -14.15 -20.42
CA THR A 54 -0.58 -15.09 -19.91
C THR A 54 -1.51 -14.48 -18.88
N ILE A 55 -1.13 -13.39 -18.21
CA ILE A 55 -1.87 -12.78 -17.11
C ILE A 55 -3.31 -12.41 -17.48
N VAL A 56 -3.53 -11.88 -18.69
CA VAL A 56 -4.87 -11.50 -19.15
C VAL A 56 -5.77 -12.73 -19.24
N ASP A 57 -5.26 -13.83 -19.79
CA ASP A 57 -6.03 -15.05 -19.97
C ASP A 57 -6.27 -15.77 -18.64
N GLU A 58 -5.30 -15.77 -17.73
CA GLU A 58 -5.44 -16.36 -16.40
C GLU A 58 -6.45 -15.59 -15.52
N VAL A 59 -6.38 -14.26 -15.48
CA VAL A 59 -7.33 -13.43 -14.72
C VAL A 59 -8.74 -13.54 -15.32
N CYS A 60 -8.86 -13.47 -16.64
CA CYS A 60 -10.16 -13.51 -17.31
C CYS A 60 -10.71 -14.92 -17.53
N LYS A 61 -10.04 -15.98 -17.05
CA LYS A 61 -10.44 -17.37 -17.28
C LYS A 61 -11.87 -17.70 -16.85
N LYS A 62 -12.30 -17.13 -15.72
CA LYS A 62 -13.66 -17.33 -15.18
C LYS A 62 -14.75 -16.56 -15.92
N ASP A 63 -14.36 -15.59 -16.73
CA ASP A 63 -15.22 -14.70 -17.51
C ASP A 63 -14.72 -14.64 -18.97
N ALA A 64 -14.38 -15.82 -19.50
CA ALA A 64 -13.75 -15.97 -20.80
C ALA A 64 -14.69 -15.44 -21.90
N GLY A 65 -14.28 -14.36 -22.55
CA GLY A 65 -15.06 -13.67 -23.58
C GLY A 65 -15.64 -12.31 -23.16
N SER A 66 -15.53 -11.93 -21.89
CA SER A 66 -15.90 -10.59 -21.43
C SER A 66 -14.91 -9.54 -21.96
N PRO A 67 -15.34 -8.63 -22.86
CA PRO A 67 -14.48 -7.55 -23.33
C PRO A 67 -14.14 -6.59 -22.19
N THR A 68 -14.96 -6.54 -21.14
CA THR A 68 -14.75 -5.71 -19.95
C THR A 68 -13.58 -6.23 -19.12
N CYS A 69 -13.49 -7.55 -18.91
CA CYS A 69 -12.36 -8.14 -18.18
C CYS A 69 -11.04 -7.84 -18.90
N ARG A 70 -10.93 -8.23 -20.17
CA ARG A 70 -9.68 -8.06 -20.94
C ARG A 70 -9.23 -6.61 -20.97
N LYS A 71 -10.13 -5.67 -21.27
CA LYS A 71 -9.81 -4.23 -21.27
C LYS A 71 -9.32 -3.75 -19.91
N SER A 72 -9.99 -4.16 -18.83
CA SER A 72 -9.62 -3.77 -17.47
C SER A 72 -8.24 -4.29 -17.08
N VAL A 73 -7.96 -5.57 -17.39
CA VAL A 73 -6.66 -6.20 -17.06
C VAL A 73 -5.54 -5.63 -17.92
N ILE A 74 -5.73 -5.42 -19.22
CA ILE A 74 -4.73 -4.79 -20.10
C ILE A 74 -4.39 -3.39 -19.58
N ALA A 75 -5.39 -2.56 -19.25
CA ALA A 75 -5.14 -1.22 -18.72
C ALA A 75 -4.32 -1.23 -17.42
N TYR A 76 -4.51 -2.25 -16.57
CA TYR A 76 -3.70 -2.43 -15.37
C TYR A 76 -2.29 -2.92 -15.69
N VAL A 77 -2.15 -3.90 -16.59
CA VAL A 77 -0.86 -4.45 -17.03
C VAL A 77 0.03 -3.37 -17.63
N ASP A 78 -0.52 -2.53 -18.50
CA ASP A 78 0.21 -1.43 -19.14
C ASP A 78 0.74 -0.45 -18.07
N ARG A 79 -0.09 -0.07 -17.09
CA ARG A 79 0.36 0.79 -15.97
C ARG A 79 1.44 0.13 -15.12
N CYS A 80 1.28 -1.15 -14.79
CA CYS A 80 2.27 -1.86 -13.98
C CYS A 80 3.61 -2.03 -14.73
N ASP A 81 3.59 -2.23 -16.05
CA ASP A 81 4.77 -2.26 -16.91
C ASP A 81 5.52 -0.92 -16.90
N GLU A 82 4.79 0.19 -16.82
CA GLU A 82 5.32 1.55 -16.62
C GLU A 82 5.82 1.80 -15.18
N GLY A 83 5.58 0.88 -14.25
CA GLY A 83 5.99 0.98 -12.85
C GLY A 83 4.91 1.49 -11.90
N ASP A 84 3.63 1.39 -12.25
CA ASP A 84 2.51 1.67 -11.35
C ASP A 84 1.61 0.43 -11.15
N CYS A 85 2.08 -0.51 -10.34
CA CYS A 85 1.38 -1.75 -10.01
C CYS A 85 0.42 -1.61 -8.83
N LEU A 86 0.45 -0.49 -8.11
CA LEU A 86 -0.33 -0.25 -6.89
C LEU A 86 -1.54 0.68 -7.10
N THR A 87 -1.83 1.11 -8.34
CA THR A 87 -3.03 1.90 -8.68
C THR A 87 -4.08 1.04 -9.38
N LEU A 88 -5.29 1.04 -8.83
CA LEU A 88 -6.45 0.41 -9.44
C LEU A 88 -7.49 1.47 -9.80
N ASP A 89 -8.14 1.25 -10.94
CA ASP A 89 -9.26 2.05 -11.37
C ASP A 89 -10.44 1.84 -10.44
N SER A 90 -11.21 2.91 -10.23
CA SER A 90 -12.41 2.89 -9.42
C SER A 90 -13.66 2.64 -10.25
N MET A 91 -14.58 1.84 -9.72
CA MET A 91 -15.89 1.58 -10.30
C MET A 91 -16.99 2.01 -9.33
N LYS A 92 -18.02 2.67 -9.87
CA LYS A 92 -19.12 3.21 -9.08
C LYS A 92 -20.14 2.10 -8.76
N TYR A 93 -20.28 1.78 -7.48
CA TYR A 93 -21.31 0.92 -6.91
C TYR A 93 -22.10 1.72 -5.88
N LYS A 94 -23.08 2.54 -6.33
CA LYS A 94 -23.78 3.49 -5.46
C LYS A 94 -24.26 2.83 -4.15
N PRO A 95 -23.91 3.38 -2.97
CA PRO A 95 -23.28 4.69 -2.72
C PRO A 95 -21.73 4.71 -2.73
N LEU A 96 -21.07 3.57 -2.95
CA LEU A 96 -19.63 3.39 -2.82
C LEU A 96 -18.89 3.44 -4.16
N SER A 97 -17.61 3.78 -4.09
CA SER A 97 -16.64 3.56 -5.18
C SER A 97 -15.73 2.43 -4.74
N LEU A 98 -15.64 1.36 -5.53
CA LEU A 98 -14.82 0.19 -5.22
C LEU A 98 -13.76 -0.02 -6.30
N PRO A 99 -12.63 -0.68 -5.98
CA PRO A 99 -11.64 -1.08 -6.98
C PRO A 99 -12.28 -1.90 -8.10
N ASN A 100 -11.78 -1.74 -9.33
CA ASN A 100 -12.08 -2.65 -10.42
C ASN A 100 -11.63 -4.07 -10.03
N PRO A 101 -12.54 -5.06 -9.97
CA PRO A 101 -12.25 -6.38 -9.44
C PRO A 101 -11.28 -7.16 -10.33
N TYR A 102 -11.27 -6.93 -11.64
CA TYR A 102 -10.33 -7.59 -12.54
C TYR A 102 -8.91 -7.06 -12.37
N GLN A 103 -8.76 -5.75 -12.14
CA GLN A 103 -7.46 -5.16 -11.83
C GLN A 103 -6.97 -5.58 -10.45
N LEU A 104 -7.89 -5.66 -9.49
CA LEU A 104 -7.60 -6.16 -8.15
C LEU A 104 -7.09 -7.61 -8.22
N ASP A 105 -7.76 -8.49 -8.96
CA ASP A 105 -7.34 -9.90 -9.13
C ASP A 105 -5.96 -10.01 -9.80
N ALA A 106 -5.71 -9.19 -10.84
CA ALA A 106 -4.39 -9.11 -11.47
C ALA A 106 -3.29 -8.63 -10.49
N ALA A 107 -3.57 -7.62 -9.66
CA ALA A 107 -2.64 -7.15 -8.65
C ALA A 107 -2.33 -8.22 -7.59
N PHE A 108 -3.35 -8.93 -7.10
CA PHE A 108 -3.14 -10.04 -6.17
C PHE A 108 -2.35 -11.19 -6.81
N MET A 109 -2.59 -11.51 -8.08
CA MET A 109 -1.85 -12.52 -8.80
C MET A 109 -0.36 -12.16 -8.90
N LEU A 110 -0.03 -10.92 -9.26
CA LEU A 110 1.35 -10.45 -9.31
C LEU A 110 2.01 -10.45 -7.94
N PHE A 111 1.35 -9.87 -6.93
CA PHE A 111 1.89 -9.83 -5.57
C PHE A 111 2.18 -11.25 -5.05
N ARG A 112 1.24 -12.18 -5.22
CA ARG A 112 1.35 -13.56 -4.72
C ARG A 112 2.57 -14.29 -5.28
N GLU A 113 2.99 -13.99 -6.49
CA GLU A 113 4.11 -14.65 -7.15
C GLU A 113 5.40 -13.79 -7.14
N SER A 114 5.36 -12.61 -6.53
CA SER A 114 6.52 -11.71 -6.41
C SER A 114 7.43 -12.03 -5.22
N ASP A 115 8.65 -11.49 -5.24
CA ASP A 115 9.61 -11.57 -4.11
C ASP A 115 9.15 -10.82 -2.85
N SER A 116 8.15 -9.96 -2.99
CA SER A 116 7.45 -9.33 -1.87
C SER A 116 6.43 -10.25 -1.20
N ASN A 117 6.16 -11.44 -1.76
CA ASN A 117 5.49 -12.51 -1.03
C ASN A 117 6.52 -13.42 -0.35
N PRO A 118 6.65 -13.39 0.98
CA PRO A 118 7.60 -14.24 1.69
C PRO A 118 7.38 -15.74 1.49
N ALA A 119 6.17 -16.18 1.10
CA ALA A 119 5.91 -17.58 0.80
C ALA A 119 6.57 -18.07 -0.51
N LYS A 120 6.99 -17.15 -1.38
CA LYS A 120 7.66 -17.42 -2.66
C LYS A 120 9.15 -17.13 -2.65
N ASN A 121 9.61 -16.37 -1.66
CA ASN A 121 11.02 -16.05 -1.47
C ASN A 121 11.59 -16.85 -0.28
N GLU A 122 12.47 -17.82 -0.54
CA GLU A 122 13.01 -18.72 0.50
C GLU A 122 13.77 -17.98 1.61
N VAL A 123 14.45 -16.89 1.26
CA VAL A 123 15.17 -16.05 2.23
C VAL A 123 14.17 -15.37 3.16
N LYS A 124 13.17 -14.67 2.63
CA LYS A 124 12.12 -14.05 3.46
C LYS A 124 11.31 -15.07 4.24
N CYS A 125 11.04 -16.26 3.67
CA CYS A 125 10.38 -17.37 4.35
C CYS A 125 11.14 -17.83 5.60
N PHE A 126 12.47 -17.92 5.51
CA PHE A 126 13.32 -18.26 6.65
C PHE A 126 13.24 -17.19 7.75
N TRP A 127 13.28 -15.91 7.40
CA TRP A 127 13.19 -14.79 8.35
C TRP A 127 11.80 -14.67 9.00
N MET A 128 10.72 -15.02 8.29
CA MET A 128 9.36 -15.04 8.85
C MET A 128 9.18 -16.04 10.00
N ARG A 129 9.94 -17.14 10.01
CA ARG A 129 9.90 -18.11 11.12
C ARG A 129 10.49 -17.54 12.42
N SER A 130 11.30 -16.49 12.32
CA SER A 130 11.93 -15.82 13.46
C SER A 130 11.27 -14.48 13.82
N ARG A 131 10.58 -13.83 12.88
CA ARG A 131 9.85 -12.56 13.09
C ARG A 131 8.49 -12.66 12.40
N SER A 132 7.39 -12.44 13.11
CA SER A 132 6.03 -12.39 12.56
C SER A 132 5.82 -11.12 11.71
N ASN A 133 6.54 -11.00 10.60
CA ASN A 133 6.53 -9.80 9.78
C ASN A 133 5.62 -10.02 8.56
N HIS A 134 4.33 -9.75 8.73
CA HIS A 134 3.36 -9.66 7.64
C HIS A 134 3.42 -8.30 6.92
N GLY A 135 4.50 -7.54 7.10
CA GLY A 135 4.69 -6.17 6.60
C GLY A 135 4.32 -6.04 5.13
N ASP A 136 5.01 -6.74 4.23
CA ASP A 136 4.84 -6.56 2.78
C ASP A 136 3.38 -6.75 2.30
N TYR A 137 2.66 -7.73 2.86
CA TYR A 137 1.23 -7.92 2.56
C TYR A 137 0.37 -6.76 3.09
N HIS A 138 0.64 -6.31 4.32
CA HIS A 138 -0.04 -5.14 4.87
C HIS A 138 0.24 -3.87 4.05
N HIS A 139 1.49 -3.66 3.61
CA HIS A 139 1.88 -2.52 2.77
C HIS A 139 1.24 -2.60 1.39
N PHE A 140 1.19 -3.78 0.78
CA PHE A 140 0.47 -4.01 -0.47
C PHE A 140 -1.00 -3.59 -0.36
N VAL A 141 -1.73 -4.15 0.61
CA VAL A 141 -3.16 -3.85 0.81
C VAL A 141 -3.38 -2.38 1.16
N ALA A 142 -2.57 -1.81 2.06
CA ALA A 142 -2.66 -0.41 2.44
C ALA A 142 -2.41 0.53 1.26
N SER A 143 -1.45 0.19 0.39
CA SER A 143 -1.12 0.98 -0.80
C SER A 143 -2.27 0.98 -1.82
N LEU A 144 -2.88 -0.18 -2.06
CA LEU A 144 -4.08 -0.29 -2.90
C LEU A 144 -5.22 0.58 -2.35
N LEU A 145 -5.46 0.53 -1.03
CA LEU A 145 -6.56 1.27 -0.40
C LEU A 145 -6.32 2.78 -0.37
N LYS A 146 -5.08 3.23 -0.11
CA LYS A 146 -4.72 4.66 -0.04
C LYS A 146 -5.10 5.41 -1.31
N LYS A 147 -4.98 4.76 -2.48
CA LYS A 147 -5.27 5.37 -3.78
C LYS A 147 -6.75 5.33 -4.19
N ILE A 148 -7.59 4.55 -3.50
CA ILE A 148 -8.98 4.26 -3.92
C ILE A 148 -10.03 4.88 -2.98
N VAL A 149 -9.68 5.09 -1.70
CA VAL A 149 -10.60 5.71 -0.73
C VAL A 149 -10.66 7.22 -0.95
N VAL A 150 -11.47 7.64 -1.93
CA VAL A 150 -12.01 8.99 -2.01
C VAL A 150 -13.46 8.91 -1.54
N ARG A 151 -13.77 9.46 -0.35
CA ARG A 151 -15.16 9.66 0.05
C ARG A 151 -15.81 10.57 -0.98
N ASN A 152 -16.93 10.14 -1.55
CA ASN A 152 -17.73 11.01 -2.40
C ASN A 152 -18.41 12.05 -1.50
N PRO A 153 -18.06 13.35 -1.58
CA PRO A 153 -18.65 14.37 -0.71
C PRO A 153 -20.16 14.57 -0.98
N GLU A 154 -20.68 14.01 -2.08
CA GLU A 154 -22.11 14.04 -2.42
C GLU A 154 -22.90 12.82 -1.91
N SER A 155 -22.30 11.88 -1.17
CA SER A 155 -23.12 10.97 -0.36
C SER A 155 -23.67 11.79 0.78
N ASN A 156 -24.84 12.40 0.57
CA ASN A 156 -25.60 13.06 1.62
C ASN A 156 -25.56 12.16 2.86
N ASP A 157 -24.88 12.62 3.90
CA ASP A 157 -25.23 12.24 5.25
C ASP A 157 -26.74 12.45 5.32
N VAL A 158 -27.47 11.37 5.59
CA VAL A 158 -28.89 11.47 5.89
C VAL A 158 -28.96 12.30 7.15
N ASP A 159 -29.09 13.61 6.96
CA ASP A 159 -29.30 14.53 8.04
C ASP A 159 -30.64 14.17 8.69
N THR A 160 -30.59 14.27 9.99
CA THR A 160 -31.59 13.90 10.97
C THR A 160 -32.96 14.54 10.72
N SER A 161 -33.99 13.92 11.34
CA SER A 161 -35.35 14.43 11.57
C SER A 161 -36.42 13.99 10.58
N HIS A 162 -37.26 13.03 11.00
CA HIS A 162 -38.71 13.22 11.01
C HIS A 162 -39.43 12.19 11.91
N ARG A 163 -40.09 12.75 12.92
CA ARG A 163 -41.18 12.24 13.81
C ARG A 163 -40.85 11.21 14.90
#